data_AF-S6SZF4-F1
#
_entry.id   AF-S6SZF4-F1
#
_cell.length_a   1.000
_cell.length_b   1.000
_cell.length_c   1.000
_cell.angle_alpha   90.00
_cell.angle_beta   90.00
_cell.angle_gamma   90.00
#
_symmetry.space_group_name_H-M   'P 1'
#
loop_
_entity.id
_entity.type
_entity.pdbx_description
1 polymer ?
#
loop_
_entity_poly.entity_id
_entity_poly.type
_entity_poly.pdbx_seq_one_letter_code
_entity_poly.pdbx_strand_id
1 'polypeptide(L)' 'YEHQGHPYYSSARLWDDGVIDPAQTREILALALCASLNAPIEPTTFGLFRM' A
#
# COMPACT_ATOMS: atom_id res chain seq x y z
N TYR A 1 -22.23 8.30 -2.16
CA TYR A 1 -20.96 7.62 -1.86
C TYR A 1 -20.40 6.88 -3.05
N GLU A 2 -21.21 6.22 -3.89
CA GLU A 2 -20.77 5.47 -5.09
C GLU A 2 -19.66 6.13 -5.93
N HIS A 3 -19.86 7.39 -6.36
CA HIS A 3 -18.88 8.08 -7.21
C HIS A 3 -17.54 8.32 -6.50
N GLN A 4 -17.58 8.73 -5.24
CA GLN A 4 -16.37 9.06 -4.47
C GLN A 4 -15.70 7.83 -3.85
N GLY A 5 -16.38 6.69 -3.82
CA GLY A 5 -15.84 5.40 -3.37
C GLY A 5 -15.29 4.53 -4.50
N HIS A 6 -15.49 4.90 -5.76
CA HIS A 6 -14.99 4.12 -6.89
C HIS A 6 -13.45 4.13 -6.95
N PRO A 7 -12.77 3.02 -7.28
CA PRO A 7 -11.30 2.95 -7.32
C PRO A 7 -10.63 4.08 -8.12
N TYR A 8 -11.15 4.39 -9.32
CA TYR A 8 -10.62 5.50 -10.12
C TYR A 8 -10.76 6.89 -9.49
N TYR A 9 -11.73 7.10 -8.59
CA TYR A 9 -11.81 8.35 -7.86
C TYR A 9 -10.64 8.49 -6.87
N SER A 10 -10.22 7.38 -6.25
CA SER A 10 -9.07 7.29 -5.35
C SER A 10 -7.75 7.46 -6.09
N SER A 11 -7.49 6.66 -7.13
CA SER A 11 -6.20 6.68 -7.85
C SER A 11 -5.97 7.99 -8.61
N ALA A 12 -7.02 8.66 -9.10
CA ALA A 12 -6.91 9.98 -9.71
C ALA A 12 -6.42 11.08 -8.75
N ARG A 13 -6.42 10.79 -7.44
CA ARG A 13 -5.99 11.70 -6.35
C ARG A 13 -4.75 11.19 -5.62
N LEU A 14 -4.14 10.10 -6.08
CA LEU A 14 -2.98 9.45 -5.45
C LEU A 14 -3.26 9.06 -3.99
N TRP A 15 -4.50 8.71 -3.67
CA TRP A 15 -4.82 8.12 -2.37
C TRP A 15 -4.36 6.66 -2.27
N ASP A 16 -4.08 6.06 -3.42
CA ASP A 16 -3.40 4.80 -3.63
C ASP A 16 -2.34 4.96 -4.72
N ASP A 17 -1.38 4.03 -4.75
CA ASP A 17 -0.31 4.00 -5.75
C ASP A 17 -0.76 3.34 -7.09
N GLY A 18 -2.04 2.95 -7.20
CA GLY A 18 -2.65 2.45 -8.43
C GLY A 18 -3.66 1.32 -8.20
N VAL A 19 -4.65 1.24 -9.10
CA VAL A 19 -5.53 0.07 -9.25
C VAL A 19 -4.77 -1.01 -10.03
N ILE A 20 -4.78 -2.24 -9.52
CA ILE A 20 -4.09 -3.38 -10.12
C ILE A 20 -5.07 -4.48 -10.53
N ASP A 21 -4.68 -5.30 -11.52
CA ASP A 21 -5.38 -6.55 -11.78
C ASP A 21 -5.22 -7.49 -10.56
N PRO A 22 -6.31 -7.99 -9.96
CA PRO A 22 -6.23 -8.91 -8.83
C PRO A 22 -5.31 -10.11 -9.07
N ALA A 23 -5.21 -10.61 -10.31
CA ALA A 23 -4.33 -11.71 -10.68
C ALA A 23 -2.83 -11.37 -10.55
N GLN A 24 -2.45 -10.09 -10.64
CA GLN A 24 -1.06 -9.62 -10.57
C GLN A 24 -0.57 -9.30 -9.15
N THR A 25 -1.44 -9.40 -8.14
CA THR A 25 -1.13 -9.06 -6.73
C THR A 25 0.20 -9.66 -6.26
N ARG A 26 0.45 -10.95 -6.57
CA ARG A 26 1.67 -11.65 -6.14
C ARG A 26 2.94 -11.02 -6.72
N GLU A 27 2.93 -10.71 -8.00
CA GLU A 27 4.11 -10.18 -8.71
C GLU A 27 4.44 -8.77 -8.22
N ILE A 28 3.42 -7.92 -8.10
CA ILE A 28 3.57 -6.54 -7.62
C ILE A 28 4.13 -6.51 -6.20
N LEU A 29 3.60 -7.34 -5.28
CA LEU A 29 4.14 -7.45 -3.93
C LEU A 29 5.56 -7.98 -3.90
N ALA A 30 5.90 -8.95 -4.75
CA ALA A 30 7.26 -9.49 -4.83
C ALA A 30 8.27 -8.42 -5.24
N LEU A 31 7.93 -7.59 -6.24
CA LEU A 31 8.75 -6.48 -6.69
C LEU A 31 8.86 -5.39 -5.62
N ALA A 32 7.75 -5.01 -4.99
CA ALA A 32 7.74 -4.00 -3.92
C ALA A 32 8.62 -4.41 -2.73
N LEU A 33 8.50 -5.66 -2.26
CA LEU A 33 9.34 -6.20 -1.19
C LEU A 33 10.82 -6.21 -1.58
N CYS A 34 11.15 -6.64 -2.81
CA CYS A 34 12.52 -6.63 -3.31
C CYS A 34 13.08 -5.20 -3.32
N ALA A 35 12.29 -4.20 -3.73
CA ALA A 35 12.68 -2.81 -3.71
C ALA A 35 12.90 -2.30 -2.27
N SER A 36 11.99 -2.60 -1.33
CA SER A 36 12.07 -2.17 0.07
C SER A 36 13.32 -2.68 0.80
N LEU A 37 13.85 -3.85 0.42
CA LEU A 37 15.04 -4.45 1.03
C LEU A 37 16.36 -3.72 0.70
N ASN A 38 16.33 -2.68 -0.15
CA ASN A 38 17.48 -1.81 -0.37
C ASN A 38 17.72 -0.83 0.80
N ALA A 39 16.74 -0.68 1.71
CA ALA A 39 16.87 0.07 2.94
C ALA A 39 17.03 -0.89 4.15
N PRO A 40 17.73 -0.49 5.22
CA PRO A 40 17.80 -1.28 6.45
C PRO A 40 16.42 -1.42 7.10
N ILE A 41 16.20 -2.55 7.78
CA ILE A 41 15.00 -2.78 8.59
C ILE A 41 15.21 -2.12 9.95
N GLU A 42 14.47 -1.04 10.21
CA GLU A 42 14.55 -0.28 11.47
C GLU A 42 13.80 -0.99 12.62
N PRO A 43 14.28 -0.87 13.87
CA PRO A 43 13.54 -1.37 15.03
C PRO A 43 12.30 -0.51 15.33
N THR A 44 11.19 -1.15 15.72
CA THR A 44 9.94 -0.45 16.05
C THR A 44 9.89 -0.06 17.53
N THR A 45 9.61 1.21 17.82
CA THR A 45 9.26 1.69 19.17
C THR A 45 7.78 2.05 19.23
N PHE A 46 7.02 1.41 20.12
CA PHE A 46 5.58 1.69 20.27
C PHE A 46 5.31 2.83 21.28
N GLY A 47 4.17 3.49 21.09
CA GLY A 47 3.60 4.42 22.07
C GLY A 47 2.86 3.71 23.22
N LEU A 48 2.05 4.47 23.97
CA LEU A 48 1.25 3.92 25.05
C LEU A 48 0.06 3.11 24.52
N PHE A 49 -0.14 1.91 25.06
CA PHE A 49 -1.36 1.14 24.85
C PHE A 49 -2.42 1.55 25.88
N ARG A 50 -3.61 1.94 25.42
CA ARG A 50 -4.78 2.14 26.27
C ARG A 50 -5.45 0.79 26.48
N MET A 51 -5.37 0.27 27.71
CA MET A 51 -6.01 -0.96 28.15
C MET A 51 -7.46 -0.72 28.58
#